data_AF-A0A4R1NGF0-F1
#
_entry.id   AF-A0A4R1NGF0-F1
#
_cell.length_a   1.000
_cell.length_b   1.000
_cell.length_c   1.000
_cell.angle_alpha   90.00
_cell.angle_beta   90.00
_cell.angle_gamma   90.00
#
_symmetry.space_group_name_H-M   'P 1'
#
loop_
_entity.id
_entity.type
_entity.pdbx_description
1 polymer ?
#
loop_
_entity_poly.entity_id
_entity_poly.type
_entity_poly.pdbx_seq_one_letter_code
_entity_poly.pdbx_strand_id
1 'polypeptide(L)' 'MSSSKKVVVSYNKPSRGQIVRSVVTSTAIETGQSLEQIEASLKAQRKKFAHLRLGD' A
#
# COMPACT_ATOMS: atom_id res chain seq x y z
N MET A 1 -8.25 -10.92 -43.17
CA MET A 1 -8.21 -11.42 -41.78
C MET A 1 -7.24 -10.54 -41.00
N SER A 2 -7.73 -9.52 -40.30
CA SER A 2 -6.89 -8.58 -39.56
C SER A 2 -6.73 -9.07 -38.12
N SER A 3 -5.53 -9.49 -37.76
CA SER A 3 -5.19 -9.94 -36.41
C SER A 3 -4.89 -8.72 -35.52
N SER A 4 -5.88 -8.33 -34.71
CA SER A 4 -5.71 -7.31 -33.68
C SER A 4 -4.76 -7.82 -32.59
N LYS A 5 -3.53 -7.29 -32.60
CA LYS A 5 -2.50 -7.57 -31.59
C LYS A 5 -3.00 -7.04 -30.25
N LYS A 6 -3.49 -7.92 -29.37
CA LYS A 6 -3.88 -7.53 -28.01
C LYS A 6 -2.65 -7.05 -27.26
N VAL A 7 -2.65 -5.77 -26.88
CA VAL A 7 -1.62 -5.19 -26.02
C VAL A 7 -1.80 -5.82 -24.65
N VAL A 8 -0.91 -6.75 -24.30
CA VAL A 8 -0.84 -7.30 -22.94
C VAL A 8 -0.21 -6.22 -22.07
N VAL A 9 -1.04 -5.50 -21.31
CA VAL A 9 -0.57 -4.53 -20.31
C VAL A 9 -0.02 -5.32 -19.14
N SER A 10 1.28 -5.21 -18.86
CA SER A 10 1.88 -5.82 -17.68
C SER A 10 1.44 -5.08 -16.43
N TYR A 11 0.85 -5.80 -15.48
CA TYR A 11 0.56 -5.23 -14.16
C TYR A 11 1.87 -4.98 -13.41
N ASN A 12 2.21 -3.71 -13.21
CA ASN A 12 3.32 -3.31 -12.35
C ASN A 12 2.84 -3.30 -10.90
N LYS A 13 3.22 -4.33 -10.14
CA LYS A 13 2.88 -4.43 -8.72
C LYS A 13 3.43 -3.20 -7.98
N PRO A 14 2.59 -2.46 -7.23
CA PRO A 14 3.04 -1.29 -6.51
C PRO A 14 4.06 -1.69 -5.44
N SER A 15 5.08 -0.87 -5.28
CA SER A 15 6.05 -1.02 -4.21
C SER A 15 5.36 -0.90 -2.84
N ARG A 16 5.92 -1.56 -1.83
CA ARG A 16 5.42 -1.45 -0.45
C ARG A 16 5.36 0.01 0.03
N GLY A 17 6.31 0.85 -0.38
CA GLY A 17 6.31 2.27 -0.04
C GLY A 17 5.14 3.04 -0.67
N GLN A 18 4.76 2.71 -1.91
CA GLN A 18 3.58 3.29 -2.56
C GLN A 18 2.29 2.88 -1.84
N ILE A 19 2.17 1.61 -1.43
CA ILE A 19 1.02 1.14 -0.65
C ILE A 19 0.94 1.89 0.68
N VAL A 20 2.05 1.97 1.42
CA VAL A 20 2.08 2.68 2.71
C VAL A 20 1.69 4.14 2.55
N ARG A 21 2.24 4.85 1.56
CA ARG A 21 1.87 6.24 1.29
C ARG A 21 0.38 6.38 1.01
N SER A 22 -0.17 5.55 0.12
CA SER A 22 -1.60 5.57 -0.21
C SER A 22 -2.48 5.41 1.03
N VAL A 23 -2.15 4.43 1.88
CA VAL A 23 -2.90 4.16 3.12
C VAL A 23 -2.78 5.32 4.10
N VAL A 24 -1.57 5.81 4.34
CA VAL A 24 -1.31 6.95 5.24
C VAL A 24 -2.10 8.17 4.78
N THR A 25 -2.07 8.49 3.49
CA THR A 25 -2.81 9.65 2.95
C THR A 25 -4.32 9.47 3.04
N SER A 26 -4.87 8.30 2.71
CA SER A 26 -6.31 8.07 2.81
C SER A 26 -6.80 8.10 4.25
N THR A 27 -6.03 7.53 5.17
CA THR A 27 -6.37 7.54 6.60
C THR A 27 -6.25 8.93 7.20
N ALA A 28 -5.24 9.73 6.80
CA ALA A 28 -5.13 11.11 7.26
C ALA A 28 -6.31 11.97 6.81
N ILE A 29 -6.74 11.81 5.57
CA ILE A 29 -7.91 12.51 5.03
C ILE A 29 -9.17 12.09 5.79
N GLU A 30 -9.38 10.80 6.01
CA GLU A 30 -10.58 10.26 6.66
C GLU A 30 -10.65 10.60 8.16
N THR A 31 -9.52 10.55 8.86
CA THR A 31 -9.47 10.69 10.33
C THR A 31 -9.10 12.09 10.80
N GLY A 32 -8.62 12.95 9.91
CA GLY A 32 -8.09 14.28 10.25
C GLY A 32 -6.80 14.26 11.08
N GLN A 33 -6.19 13.08 11.30
CA GLN A 33 -4.91 12.96 12.02
C GLN A 33 -3.75 13.42 11.14
N SER A 34 -2.65 13.86 11.77
CA SER A 34 -1.45 14.22 11.01
C SER A 34 -0.80 12.98 10.39
N LEU A 35 -0.19 13.18 9.22
CA LEU A 35 0.54 12.12 8.51
C LEU A 35 1.61 11.47 9.41
N GLU A 36 2.32 12.28 10.18
CA GLU A 36 3.40 11.85 11.10
C GLU A 36 2.87 10.93 12.21
N GLN A 37 1.70 11.24 12.78
CA GLN A 37 1.08 10.41 13.81
C GLN A 37 0.69 9.04 13.25
N ILE A 38 0.10 9.01 12.05
CA ILE A 38 -0.30 7.77 11.40
C ILE A 38 0.93 6.95 11.03
N GLU A 39 1.96 7.56 10.44
CA GLU A 39 3.20 6.86 10.09
C GLU A 39 3.91 6.27 11.31
N ALA A 40 3.99 7.03 12.40
CA ALA A 40 4.57 6.57 13.66
C ALA A 40 3.78 5.38 14.22
N SER A 41 2.45 5.46 14.23
CA SER A 41 1.56 4.38 14.67
C SER A 41 1.74 3.11 13.82
N LEU A 42 1.76 3.24 12.49
CA LEU A 42 1.96 2.13 11.55
C LEU A 42 3.33 1.47 11.75
N LYS A 43 4.37 2.26 12.01
CA LYS A 43 5.72 1.76 12.31
C LYS A 43 5.78 1.02 13.64
N ALA A 44 5.10 1.54 14.68
CA ALA A 44 5.03 0.90 15.99
C ALA A 44 4.26 -0.43 15.92
N GLN A 45 3.09 -0.44 15.30
CA GLN A 45 2.30 -1.65 15.08
C GLN A 45 3.06 -2.68 14.24
N ARG A 46 3.75 -2.25 13.19
CA ARG A 46 4.58 -3.16 12.38
C ARG A 46 5.65 -3.86 13.22
N LYS A 47 6.34 -3.14 14.10
CA LYS A 47 7.33 -3.75 15.01
C LYS A 47 6.65 -4.73 15.96
N LYS A 48 5.52 -4.33 16.56
CA LYS A 48 4.75 -5.16 17.50
C LYS A 48 4.28 -6.47 16.87
N PHE A 49 3.83 -6.42 15.62
CA PHE A 49 3.26 -7.55 14.90
C PHE A 49 4.21 -8.15 13.85
N ALA A 50 5.53 -7.92 13.97
CA ALA A 50 6.50 -8.45 13.01
C ALA A 50 6.56 -9.99 12.96
N HIS A 51 6.07 -10.64 14.01
CA HIS A 51 5.92 -12.09 14.11
C HIS A 51 4.69 -12.63 13.38
N LEU A 52 3.74 -11.77 13.01
CA LEU A 52 2.58 -12.17 12.22
C LEU A 52 3.01 -12.28 10.76
N ARG A 53 2.82 -13.47 10.19
CA ARG A 53 2.87 -13.69 8.75
C ARG A 53 1.44 -13.76 8.24
N LEU A 54 1.18 -13.09 7.12
CA LEU A 54 -0.05 -13.37 6.37
C LEU A 54 0.09 -14.81 5.89
N GLY A 55 -0.90 -15.66 6.20
CA GLY A 55 -0.91 -17.06 5.76
C GLY A 55 -0.76 -17.13 4.25
N ASP A 56 0.09 -18.05 3.80
CA ASP A 56 0.37 -18.28 2.38
C ASP A 56 -0.90 -18.71 1.61
#